data_AF-A0A1B6IL03-F1
#
_entry.id   AF-A0A1B6IL03-F1
#
_cell.length_a   1.000
_cell.length_b   1.000
_cell.length_c   1.000
_cell.angle_alpha   90.00
_cell.angle_beta   90.00
_cell.angle_gamma   90.00
#
_symmetry.space_group_name_H-M   'P 1'
#
loop_
_entity.id
_entity.type
_entity.pdbx_description
1 polymer ?
#
loop_
_entity_poly.entity_id
_entity_poly.type
_entity_poly.pdbx_seq_one_letter_code
_entity_poly.pdbx_strand_id
1 'polypeptide(L)'
;ELSVVKLKQASYFRLCAGDRLEYVRARTMAMRQPFLDLLGITDFRPLSHISAKPFYTYGMVTSVTGSKLGPECYIQNTEDQSNIPVRLNLEDANGYSLFNGQFVAVKGRNVQGK
;
A
#
# COMPACT_ATOMS: atom_id res chain seq x y z
N GLU A 1 -43.32 -30.80 18.24
CA GLU A 1 -42.46 -29.61 18.37
C GLU A 1 -42.16 -29.03 17.00
N LEU A 2 -42.23 -27.71 16.85
CA LEU A 2 -41.81 -27.02 15.62
C LEU A 2 -40.41 -26.45 15.86
N SER A 3 -39.42 -26.88 15.07
CA SER A 3 -38.06 -26.36 15.13
C SER A 3 -37.83 -25.32 14.04
N VAL A 4 -37.29 -24.15 14.42
CA VAL A 4 -36.86 -23.12 13.48
C VAL A 4 -35.64 -23.63 12.70
N VAL A 5 -35.81 -23.88 11.41
CA VAL A 5 -34.70 -24.22 10.50
C VAL A 5 -33.92 -22.93 10.25
N LYS A 6 -32.68 -22.84 10.76
CA LYS A 6 -31.77 -21.76 10.36
C LYS A 6 -31.50 -21.89 8.86
N LEU A 7 -31.98 -20.93 8.09
CA LEU A 7 -31.61 -20.78 6.68
C LEU A 7 -30.09 -20.77 6.59
N LYS A 8 -29.51 -21.69 5.81
CA LYS A 8 -28.09 -21.64 5.46
C LYS A 8 -27.81 -20.26 4.88
N GLN A 9 -26.94 -19.49 5.53
CA GLN A 9 -26.48 -18.22 4.98
C GLN A 9 -25.84 -18.51 3.62
N ALA A 10 -26.53 -18.12 2.54
CA ALA A 10 -25.95 -18.13 1.23
C ALA A 10 -24.93 -16.98 1.18
N SER A 11 -23.65 -17.32 0.96
CA SER A 11 -22.63 -16.31 0.63
C SER A 11 -22.89 -15.83 -0.80
N TYR A 12 -23.63 -14.74 -0.93
CA TYR A 12 -23.78 -14.05 -2.21
C TYR A 12 -22.48 -13.33 -2.56
N PHE A 13 -22.12 -13.30 -3.83
CA PHE A 13 -21.04 -12.44 -4.33
C PHE A 13 -21.49 -10.98 -4.23
N ARG A 14 -21.13 -10.33 -3.13
CA ARG A 14 -21.45 -8.93 -2.83
C ARG A 14 -20.22 -8.24 -2.28
N LEU A 15 -19.92 -7.06 -2.81
CA LEU A 15 -18.94 -6.16 -2.24
C LEU A 15 -19.68 -5.10 -1.40
N CYS A 16 -19.25 -4.94 -0.16
CA CYS A 16 -19.72 -3.91 0.75
C CYS A 16 -18.84 -2.65 0.65
N ALA A 17 -19.44 -1.52 1.05
CA ALA A 17 -18.69 -0.28 1.19
C ALA A 17 -17.67 -0.46 2.33
N GLY A 18 -16.38 -0.56 1.98
CA GLY A 18 -15.30 -0.81 2.93
C GLY A 18 -14.40 -1.98 2.54
N ASP A 19 -14.93 -2.99 1.84
CA ASP A 19 -14.20 -4.22 1.49
C ASP A 19 -12.91 -3.93 0.73
N ARG A 20 -12.95 -2.92 -0.15
CA ARG A 20 -11.75 -2.48 -0.89
C ARG A 20 -10.68 -1.95 0.06
N LEU A 21 -11.05 -1.10 1.01
CA LEU A 21 -10.11 -0.50 1.97
C LEU A 21 -9.54 -1.59 2.89
N GLU A 22 -10.40 -2.49 3.35
CA GLU A 22 -10.00 -3.62 4.19
C GLU A 22 -9.06 -4.57 3.44
N TYR A 23 -9.35 -4.88 2.18
CA TYR A 23 -8.47 -5.65 1.31
C TYR A 23 -7.09 -4.99 1.19
N VAL A 24 -7.03 -3.70 0.87
CA VAL A 24 -5.77 -2.97 0.73
C VAL A 24 -5.00 -3.00 2.06
N ARG A 25 -5.68 -2.75 3.19
CA ARG A 25 -5.07 -2.80 4.53
C ARG A 25 -4.51 -4.17 4.87
N ALA A 26 -5.31 -5.23 4.69
CA ALA A 26 -4.88 -6.60 4.92
C ALA A 26 -3.67 -6.95 4.06
N ARG A 27 -3.66 -6.51 2.79
CA ARG A 27 -2.54 -6.74 1.89
C ARG A 27 -1.30 -5.93 2.26
N THR A 28 -1.44 -4.67 2.69
CA THR A 28 -0.33 -3.87 3.23
C THR A 28 0.35 -4.59 4.39
N MET A 29 -0.44 -5.01 5.39
CA MET A 29 0.07 -5.72 6.57
C MET A 29 0.75 -7.04 6.22
N ALA A 30 0.15 -7.82 5.31
CA ALA A 30 0.71 -9.09 4.87
C ALA A 30 2.04 -8.94 4.12
N MET A 31 2.28 -7.81 3.44
CA MET A 31 3.50 -7.56 2.68
C MET A 31 4.64 -6.98 3.53
N ARG A 32 4.36 -6.47 4.73
CA ARG A 32 5.36 -5.84 5.60
C ARG A 32 6.51 -6.80 5.94
N GLN A 33 6.20 -7.93 6.58
CA GLN A 33 7.24 -8.87 7.04
C GLN A 33 8.07 -9.45 5.90
N PRO A 34 7.47 -9.91 4.77
CA PRO A 34 8.25 -10.37 3.62
C PRO A 34 9.26 -9.34 3.11
N PHE A 35 8.92 -8.05 3.10
CA PHE A 35 9.86 -7.02 2.68
C PHE A 35 10.95 -6.74 3.72
N LEU A 36 10.63 -6.78 5.02
CA LEU A 36 11.63 -6.65 6.09
C LEU A 36 12.67 -7.78 5.98
N ASP A 37 12.20 -9.02 5.82
CA ASP A 37 13.05 -10.21 5.71
C ASP A 37 13.92 -10.15 4.46
N LEU A 38 13.35 -9.81 3.30
CA LEU A 38 14.07 -9.70 2.04
C LEU A 38 15.17 -8.62 2.08
N LEU A 39 14.91 -7.51 2.75
CA LEU A 39 15.84 -6.38 2.83
C LEU A 39 16.83 -6.49 3.99
N GLY A 40 16.62 -7.42 4.93
CA GLY A 40 17.43 -7.56 6.14
C GLY A 40 17.37 -6.34 7.06
N ILE A 41 16.22 -5.68 7.13
CA ILE A 41 15.99 -4.50 7.99
C ILE A 41 14.97 -4.81 9.08
N THR A 42 14.99 -4.06 10.18
CA THR A 42 14.10 -4.29 11.33
C THR A 42 12.80 -3.52 11.25
N ASP A 43 12.77 -2.40 10.53
CA ASP A 43 11.59 -1.54 10.47
C ASP A 43 11.54 -0.64 9.23
N PHE A 44 10.33 -0.22 8.88
CA PHE A 44 10.05 0.78 7.84
C PHE A 44 9.76 2.14 8.46
N ARG A 45 10.20 3.20 7.80
CA ARG A 45 9.77 4.57 8.12
C ARG A 45 8.45 4.89 7.41
N PRO A 46 7.60 5.74 8.02
CA PRO A 46 6.37 6.20 7.37
C PRO A 46 6.69 6.97 6.09
N LEU A 47 5.77 6.98 5.12
CA LEU A 47 5.89 7.70 3.85
C LEU A 47 6.13 9.20 4.04
N SER A 48 5.52 9.77 5.09
CA SER A 48 5.67 11.18 5.48
C SER A 48 6.98 11.47 6.22
N HIS A 49 7.86 10.49 6.42
CA HIS A 49 9.11 10.69 7.15
C HIS A 49 10.06 11.63 6.40
N ILE A 50 10.27 12.83 6.95
CA ILE A 50 11.18 13.81 6.38
C ILE A 50 12.61 13.48 6.82
N SER A 51 13.47 13.18 5.86
CA SER A 51 14.88 12.89 6.08
C SER A 51 15.72 13.11 4.82
N ALA A 52 16.85 13.80 4.99
CA ALA A 52 17.90 13.89 3.98
C ALA A 52 18.74 12.61 3.89
N LYS A 53 18.72 11.75 4.91
CA LYS A 53 19.36 10.44 4.90
C LYS A 53 18.43 9.39 4.28
N PRO A 54 18.95 8.47 3.45
CA PRO A 54 18.15 7.40 2.89
C PRO A 54 17.47 6.55 3.97
N PHE A 55 16.21 6.21 3.74
CA PHE A 55 15.45 5.29 4.56
C PHE A 55 14.64 4.33 3.69
N TYR A 56 14.18 3.25 4.30
CA TYR A 56 13.27 2.31 3.68
C TYR A 56 11.84 2.62 4.08
N THR A 57 10.95 2.56 3.11
CA THR A 57 9.50 2.60 3.29
C THR A 57 8.85 1.60 2.34
N TYR A 58 7.55 1.42 2.44
CA TYR A 58 6.82 0.53 1.57
C TYR A 58 5.38 1.00 1.41
N GLY A 59 4.71 0.51 0.37
CA GLY A 59 3.33 0.87 0.09
C GLY A 59 2.83 0.26 -1.21
N MET A 60 1.58 0.55 -1.52
CA MET A 60 0.94 0.17 -2.77
C MET A 60 1.08 1.30 -3.78
N VAL A 61 1.54 0.97 -4.97
CA VAL A 61 1.58 1.86 -6.13
C VAL A 61 0.16 2.20 -6.56
N THR A 62 -0.11 3.48 -6.79
CA THR A 62 -1.41 3.99 -7.23
C THR A 62 -1.26 5.21 -8.11
N SER A 63 -2.31 5.50 -8.89
CA SER A 63 -2.55 6.83 -9.46
C SER A 63 -3.59 7.55 -8.61
N VAL A 64 -3.41 8.86 -8.38
CA VAL A 64 -4.36 9.67 -7.60
C VAL A 64 -5.70 9.82 -8.32
N THR A 65 -5.66 9.87 -9.65
CA THR A 65 -6.83 10.02 -10.53
C THR A 65 -7.51 8.68 -10.86
N GLY A 66 -6.94 7.54 -10.47
CA GLY A 66 -7.42 6.21 -10.88
C GLY A 66 -7.19 5.88 -12.38
N SER A 67 -6.56 6.77 -13.14
CA SER A 67 -6.23 6.55 -14.55
C SER A 67 -5.01 5.64 -14.71
N LYS A 68 -4.69 5.28 -15.97
CA LYS A 68 -3.45 4.59 -16.35
C LYS A 68 -2.25 5.26 -15.65
N LEU A 69 -1.36 4.43 -15.10
CA LEU A 69 -0.13 4.92 -14.46
C LEU A 69 0.65 5.73 -15.50
N GLY A 70 0.79 7.03 -15.24
CA GLY A 70 1.57 7.95 -16.06
C GLY A 70 2.97 8.15 -15.48
N PRO A 71 3.69 9.21 -15.89
CA PRO A 71 4.95 9.59 -15.27
C PRO A 71 4.79 9.96 -13.78
N GLU A 72 3.58 10.30 -13.35
CA GLU A 72 3.26 10.52 -11.93
C GLU A 72 2.81 9.23 -11.26
N CYS A 73 3.72 8.62 -10.52
CA CYS A 73 3.51 7.43 -9.71
C CYS A 73 3.42 7.84 -8.24
N TYR A 74 2.49 7.24 -7.49
CA TYR A 74 2.32 7.49 -6.08
C TYR A 74 2.36 6.19 -5.29
N ILE A 75 2.81 6.26 -4.05
CA ILE A 75 2.72 5.17 -3.08
C ILE A 75 1.81 5.57 -1.95
N GLN A 76 0.94 4.65 -1.56
CA GLN A 76 0.09 4.81 -0.38
C GLN A 76 0.36 3.66 0.59
N ASN A 77 0.39 4.00 1.88
CA ASN A 77 0.53 3.03 2.95
C ASN A 77 -0.62 3.24 3.93
N THR A 78 -1.44 2.21 4.11
CA THR A 78 -2.61 2.27 4.99
C THR A 78 -2.29 2.08 6.47
N GLU A 79 -1.04 1.74 6.79
CA GLU A 79 -0.52 1.73 8.16
C GLU A 79 -0.05 3.12 8.61
N ASP A 80 0.22 4.03 7.67
CA ASP A 80 0.60 5.40 8.01
C ASP A 80 -0.65 6.19 8.43
N GLN A 81 -0.56 6.87 9.57
CA GLN A 81 -1.67 7.67 10.12
C GLN A 81 -2.18 8.75 9.16
N SER A 82 -1.33 9.20 8.22
CA SER A 82 -1.71 10.20 7.22
C SER A 82 -2.64 9.62 6.16
N ASN A 83 -2.49 8.35 5.75
CA ASN A 83 -3.19 7.78 4.58
C ASN A 83 -3.04 8.63 3.29
N ILE A 84 -2.05 9.53 3.23
CA ILE A 84 -1.83 10.43 2.10
C ILE A 84 -0.90 9.72 1.10
N PRO A 85 -1.30 9.59 -0.18
CA PRO A 85 -0.40 9.12 -1.22
C PRO A 85 0.78 10.08 -1.38
N VAL A 86 2.00 9.55 -1.37
CA VAL A 86 3.24 10.30 -1.59
C VAL A 86 3.73 10.05 -3.01
N ARG A 87 4.15 11.11 -3.70
CA ARG A 87 4.67 10.98 -5.06
C ARG A 87 6.03 10.30 -5.05
N LEU A 88 6.20 9.31 -5.91
CA LEU A 88 7.51 8.73 -6.20
C LEU A 88 8.23 9.56 -7.25
N ASN A 89 9.38 10.13 -6.89
CA ASN A 89 10.36 10.58 -7.89
C ASN A 89 11.21 9.38 -8.31
N LEU A 90 11.21 9.08 -9.62
CA LEU A 90 11.91 7.96 -10.22
C LEU A 90 13.09 8.40 -11.12
N GLU A 91 13.43 9.69 -11.14
CA GLU A 91 14.53 10.24 -11.95
C GLU A 91 15.88 9.56 -11.64
N ASP A 92 16.12 9.25 -10.36
CA ASP A 92 17.34 8.58 -9.89
C ASP A 92 17.27 7.05 -9.96
N ALA A 93 16.17 6.47 -10.45
CA ALA A 93 16.00 5.02 -10.52
C ALA A 93 16.63 4.47 -11.82
N ASN A 94 17.66 3.64 -11.68
CA ASN A 94 18.37 2.99 -12.81
C ASN A 94 17.47 2.08 -13.68
N GLY A 95 16.28 1.73 -13.20
CA GLY A 95 15.29 0.95 -13.92
C GLY A 95 14.15 0.54 -12.98
N TYR A 96 12.92 0.53 -13.49
CA TYR A 96 11.74 0.14 -12.72
C TYR A 96 10.65 -0.44 -13.61
N SER A 97 9.83 -1.31 -13.03
CA SER A 97 8.59 -1.80 -13.62
C SER A 97 7.50 -1.68 -12.58
N LEU A 98 6.57 -0.74 -12.80
CA LEU A 98 5.55 -0.37 -11.84
C LEU A 98 4.16 -0.44 -12.47
N PHE A 99 3.17 -0.95 -11.73
CA PHE A 99 1.77 -0.96 -12.13
C PHE A 99 0.83 -0.65 -10.95
N ASN A 100 -0.37 -0.18 -11.24
CA ASN A 100 -1.38 0.13 -10.22
C ASN A 100 -1.74 -1.11 -9.39
N GLY A 101 -1.71 -0.98 -8.07
CA GLY A 101 -1.99 -2.06 -7.12
C GLY A 101 -0.78 -2.90 -6.74
N GLN A 102 0.40 -2.65 -7.33
CA GLN A 102 1.63 -3.34 -6.97
C GLN A 102 2.11 -2.88 -5.59
N PHE A 103 2.46 -3.82 -4.71
CA PHE A 103 3.12 -3.51 -3.46
C PHE A 103 4.63 -3.48 -3.68
N VAL A 104 5.28 -2.43 -3.17
CA VAL A 104 6.71 -2.21 -3.33
C VAL A 104 7.34 -1.74 -2.02
N ALA A 105 8.59 -2.10 -1.80
CA ALA A 105 9.47 -1.47 -0.82
C ALA A 105 10.46 -0.56 -1.55
N VAL A 106 10.69 0.65 -1.02
CA VAL A 106 11.47 1.69 -1.67
C VAL A 106 12.53 2.20 -0.70
N LYS A 107 13.76 2.35 -1.19
CA LYS A 107 14.82 3.08 -0.51
C LYS A 107 14.94 4.46 -1.12
N GLY A 108 14.74 5.50 -0.32
CA GLY A 108 14.73 6.87 -0.82
C GLY A 108 14.98 7.91 0.25
N ARG A 109 14.84 9.17 -0.12
CA ARG A 109 14.93 10.34 0.77
C ARG A 109 13.70 11.20 0.53
N ASN A 110 13.19 11.82 1.58
CA ASN A 110 12.09 12.78 1.48
C ASN A 110 12.51 14.06 2.19
N VAL A 111 13.00 15.03 1.44
CA VAL A 111 13.51 16.30 2.01
C VAL A 111 12.42 17.35 2.21
N GLN A 112 11.26 17.19 1.57
CA GLN A 112 10.19 18.21 1.55
C GLN A 112 8.88 17.76 2.21
N GLY A 113 8.75 16.49 2.59
CA GLY A 113 7.53 15.95 3.20
C GLY A 113 6.35 15.88 2.23
N LYS A 114 6.61 15.82 0.92
CA LYS A 114 5.60 15.83 -0.16
C LYS A 114 5.75 14.60 -1.05
#